data_AF-A0A957SXC7-F1
#
_entry.id   AF-A0A957SXC7-F1
#
_cell.length_a   1.000
_cell.length_b   1.000
_cell.length_c   1.000
_cell.angle_alpha   90.00
_cell.angle_beta   90.00
_cell.angle_gamma   90.00
#
_symmetry.space_group_name_H-M   'P 1'
#
loop_
_entity.id
_entity.type
_entity.pdbx_description
1 polymer ?
#
loop_
_entity_poly.entity_id
_entity_poly.type
_entity_poly.pdbx_seq_one_letter_code
_entity_poly.pdbx_strand_id
1 'polypeptide(L)'
;MLNHLRSYLSLFTIVVTLLLLLLVYNVGYRRGQSTFADLRLTLDAQAIALSVPTFTPTPKPATVTPTPTITPTPTPTFTPTPSHTPTATGTPASTQQWAERFVARGIEWLNAPSELPFSAERAAELVRRAALEQQLLYVPVSYYQFEGDLWAALAMPRTPEGTVLPAIFWQDPYRGNQVRGQLLLSEFAAAKVGVDALKSGIDRGLLRVDEQGRMHLLLLERPGSDPLLRLYLLSQPEAASTFQMTWQSRDEPLWSLQAVGSTVTFEERDGQLLPTLSISAPLARQGTLRQRVNVVDLFIEQVPYARHWVTTTWQPVNGNEQAESGPATVVGYRLAEVTLPPTPLDTLGRLLTVLQSGEINDATAYATRVDLLQQMFELNLNQPALWLAFYLNDEGQPVSG
;
A
#
# COMPACT_ATOMS: atom_id res chain seq x y z
N MET A 1 32.91 51.56 -14.91
CA MET A 1 31.91 51.14 -13.89
C MET A 1 30.56 50.74 -14.52
N LEU A 2 29.98 51.52 -15.44
CA LEU A 2 28.69 51.20 -16.10
C LEU A 2 28.66 49.86 -16.89
N ASN A 3 29.76 49.49 -17.56
CA ASN A 3 29.80 48.27 -18.38
C ASN A 3 29.77 46.98 -17.55
N HIS A 4 30.36 46.99 -16.34
CA HIS A 4 30.27 45.85 -15.43
C HIS A 4 28.85 45.69 -14.88
N LEU A 5 28.18 46.79 -14.55
CA LEU A 5 26.81 46.75 -14.03
C LEU A 5 25.81 46.17 -15.06
N ARG A 6 25.96 46.50 -16.35
CA ARG A 6 25.16 45.90 -17.43
C ARG A 6 25.42 44.40 -17.60
N SER A 7 26.67 43.96 -17.46
CA SER A 7 27.03 42.54 -17.54
C SER A 7 26.40 41.73 -16.40
N TYR A 8 26.49 42.23 -15.16
CA TYR A 8 25.87 41.58 -14.00
C TYR A 8 24.34 41.53 -14.09
N LEU A 9 23.71 42.60 -14.58
CA LEU A 9 22.26 42.60 -14.78
C LEU A 9 21.85 41.54 -15.80
N SER A 10 22.56 41.43 -16.93
CA SER A 10 22.28 40.42 -17.96
C SER A 10 22.46 38.99 -17.45
N LEU A 11 23.52 38.72 -16.70
CA LEU A 11 23.76 37.39 -16.13
C LEU A 11 22.65 37.02 -15.12
N PHE A 12 22.24 37.98 -14.28
CA PHE A 12 21.17 37.78 -13.32
C PHE A 12 19.84 37.45 -14.00
N THR A 13 19.46 38.17 -15.07
CA THR A 13 18.22 37.87 -15.80
C THR A 13 18.23 36.47 -16.42
N ILE A 14 19.37 36.04 -16.97
CA ILE A 14 19.53 34.71 -17.55
C ILE A 14 19.34 33.63 -16.46
N VAL A 15 20.00 33.77 -15.31
CA VAL A 15 19.89 32.80 -14.21
C VAL A 15 18.46 32.72 -13.67
N VAL A 16 17.79 33.86 -13.49
CA VAL A 16 16.39 33.88 -13.02
C VAL A 16 15.46 33.21 -14.03
N THR A 17 15.66 33.45 -15.32
CA THR A 17 14.83 32.83 -16.37
C THR A 17 15.04 31.32 -16.44
N LEU A 18 16.29 30.86 -16.27
CA LEU A 18 16.63 29.44 -16.25
C LEU A 18 16.02 28.73 -15.02
N LEU A 19 16.08 29.36 -13.85
CA LEU A 19 15.41 28.86 -12.63
C LEU A 19 13.90 28.76 -12.80
N LEU A 20 13.27 29.76 -13.43
CA LEU A 20 11.83 29.80 -13.63
C LEU A 20 11.37 28.73 -14.64
N LEU A 21 12.13 28.52 -15.72
CA LEU A 21 11.91 27.39 -16.65
C LEU A 21 12.05 26.04 -15.97
N LEU A 22 13.05 25.86 -15.12
CA LEU A 22 13.30 24.61 -14.39
C LEU A 22 12.18 24.33 -13.37
N LEU A 23 11.63 25.38 -12.75
CA LEU A 23 10.47 25.26 -11.86
C LEU A 23 9.21 24.87 -12.63
N VAL A 24 8.93 25.53 -13.77
CA VAL A 24 7.78 25.18 -14.64
C VAL A 24 7.89 23.75 -15.16
N TYR A 25 9.09 23.33 -15.59
CA TYR A 25 9.35 21.96 -16.03
C TYR A 25 9.09 20.94 -14.92
N ASN A 26 9.60 21.17 -13.70
CA ASN A 26 9.39 20.26 -12.58
C ASN A 26 7.91 20.17 -12.16
N VAL A 27 7.18 21.29 -12.16
CA VAL A 27 5.74 21.30 -11.85
C VAL A 27 4.94 20.57 -12.93
N GLY A 28 5.26 20.80 -14.21
CA GLY A 28 4.64 20.09 -15.34
C GLY A 28 4.91 18.59 -15.31
N TYR A 29 6.16 18.19 -15.06
CA TYR A 29 6.58 16.79 -14.98
C TYR A 29 5.88 16.05 -13.83
N ARG A 30 5.79 16.65 -12.63
CA ARG A 30 5.09 16.06 -11.49
C ARG A 30 3.58 15.92 -11.73
N ARG A 31 2.93 16.93 -12.33
CA ARG A 31 1.50 16.84 -12.70
C ARG A 31 1.24 15.81 -13.81
N GLY A 32 2.16 15.66 -14.76
CA GLY A 32 2.08 14.65 -15.79
C GLY A 32 2.08 13.24 -15.19
N GLN A 33 3.03 12.94 -14.31
CA GLN A 33 3.14 11.63 -13.67
C GLN A 33 1.90 11.24 -12.86
N SER A 34 1.28 12.17 -12.10
CA SER A 34 0.06 11.86 -11.35
C SER A 34 -1.13 11.56 -12.25
N THR A 35 -1.28 12.31 -13.35
CA THR A 35 -2.42 12.15 -14.28
C THR A 35 -2.30 10.84 -15.07
N PHE A 36 -1.08 10.45 -15.48
CA PHE A 36 -0.86 9.18 -16.16
C PHE A 36 -1.02 7.97 -15.22
N ALA A 37 -0.65 8.10 -13.94
CA ALA A 37 -0.91 7.06 -12.94
C ALA A 37 -2.41 6.84 -12.72
N ASP A 38 -3.19 7.91 -12.57
CA ASP A 38 -4.65 7.83 -12.41
C ASP A 38 -5.34 7.25 -13.66
N LEU A 39 -4.92 7.66 -14.86
CA LEU A 39 -5.44 7.12 -16.11
C LEU A 39 -5.11 5.64 -16.28
N ARG A 40 -3.88 5.21 -15.96
CA ARG A 40 -3.48 3.81 -16.05
C ARG A 40 -4.24 2.92 -15.07
N LEU A 41 -4.42 3.37 -13.82
CA LEU A 41 -5.24 2.68 -12.83
C LEU A 41 -6.71 2.58 -13.24
N THR A 42 -7.23 3.60 -13.92
CA THR A 42 -8.62 3.60 -14.44
C THR A 42 -8.77 2.68 -15.65
N LEU A 43 -7.78 2.67 -16.55
CA LEU A 43 -7.76 1.82 -17.74
C LEU A 43 -7.57 0.34 -17.35
N ASP A 44 -6.69 0.03 -16.41
CA ASP A 44 -6.52 -1.34 -15.89
C ASP A 44 -7.81 -1.81 -15.19
N ALA A 45 -8.49 -0.93 -14.43
CA ALA A 45 -9.79 -1.24 -13.84
C ALA A 45 -10.88 -1.52 -14.89
N GLN A 46 -10.92 -0.77 -15.99
CA GLN A 46 -11.86 -1.01 -17.10
C GLN A 46 -11.52 -2.28 -17.89
N ALA A 47 -10.24 -2.56 -18.14
CA ALA A 47 -9.80 -3.75 -18.84
C ALA A 47 -10.15 -5.04 -18.08
N ILE A 48 -10.05 -5.03 -16.75
CA ILE A 48 -10.47 -6.15 -15.89
C ILE A 48 -12.00 -6.31 -15.90
N ALA A 49 -12.77 -5.21 -15.89
CA ALA A 49 -14.22 -5.27 -15.98
C ALA A 49 -14.73 -5.85 -17.32
N LEU A 50 -13.97 -5.65 -18.40
CA LEU A 50 -14.31 -6.12 -19.75
C LEU A 50 -13.85 -7.55 -20.07
N SER A 51 -12.95 -8.14 -19.27
CA SER A 51 -12.38 -9.48 -19.50
C SER A 51 -13.09 -10.61 -18.76
N VAL A 52 -14.25 -10.34 -18.14
CA VAL A 52 -15.07 -11.37 -17.50
C VAL A 52 -15.74 -12.25 -18.58
N PRO A 53 -15.44 -13.56 -18.65
CA PRO A 53 -16.11 -14.45 -19.58
C PRO A 53 -17.59 -14.53 -19.23
N THR A 54 -18.45 -14.22 -20.19
CA THR A 54 -19.88 -14.46 -20.10
C THR A 54 -20.09 -15.98 -20.15
N PHE A 55 -20.37 -16.61 -19.00
CA PHE A 55 -20.67 -18.04 -18.96
C PHE A 55 -21.92 -18.32 -19.80
N THR A 56 -21.71 -18.93 -20.96
CA THR A 56 -22.79 -19.42 -21.82
C THR A 56 -23.23 -20.77 -21.24
N PRO A 57 -24.49 -20.96 -20.82
CA PRO A 57 -24.92 -22.21 -20.22
C PRO A 57 -24.79 -23.35 -21.23
N THR A 58 -23.95 -24.35 -20.90
CA THR A 58 -23.74 -25.55 -21.71
C THR A 58 -25.03 -26.38 -21.74
N PRO A 59 -25.55 -26.80 -22.91
CA PRO A 59 -26.75 -27.62 -22.99
C PRO A 59 -26.47 -29.02 -22.42
N LYS A 60 -27.27 -29.42 -21.42
CA LYS A 60 -27.23 -30.73 -20.78
C LYS A 60 -27.72 -31.83 -21.75
N PRO A 61 -27.07 -33.00 -21.85
CA PRO A 61 -27.56 -34.10 -22.68
C PRO A 61 -28.86 -34.68 -22.11
N ALA A 62 -29.82 -34.95 -23.01
CA ALA A 62 -31.04 -35.65 -22.68
C ALA A 62 -30.76 -37.14 -22.46
N THR A 63 -31.14 -37.65 -21.29
CA THR A 63 -31.33 -39.09 -21.08
C THR A 63 -32.73 -39.28 -20.50
N VAL A 64 -33.55 -39.96 -21.28
CA VAL A 64 -34.98 -40.15 -21.02
C VAL A 64 -35.14 -41.36 -20.10
N THR A 65 -35.84 -41.18 -18.98
CA THR A 65 -36.41 -42.30 -18.21
C THR A 65 -37.75 -41.82 -17.62
N PRO A 66 -38.90 -42.42 -17.99
CA PRO A 66 -40.18 -42.00 -17.46
C PRO A 66 -40.33 -42.45 -16.00
N THR A 67 -40.42 -41.48 -15.09
CA THR A 67 -40.76 -41.69 -13.66
C THR A 67 -42.05 -40.92 -13.37
N PRO A 68 -43.00 -41.48 -12.60
CA PRO A 68 -44.38 -41.03 -12.53
C PRO A 68 -44.56 -39.56 -12.13
N THR A 69 -45.53 -38.95 -12.81
CA THR A 69 -46.03 -37.59 -12.64
C THR A 69 -46.39 -37.31 -11.18
N ILE A 70 -45.54 -36.52 -10.50
CA ILE A 70 -45.91 -35.82 -9.27
C ILE A 70 -46.54 -34.50 -9.71
N THR A 71 -47.80 -34.29 -9.32
CA THR A 71 -48.53 -33.03 -9.51
C THR A 71 -47.72 -31.87 -8.91
N PRO A 72 -47.34 -30.84 -9.69
CA PRO A 72 -46.65 -29.70 -9.12
C PRO A 72 -47.62 -28.89 -8.25
N THR A 73 -47.30 -28.84 -6.96
CA THR A 73 -47.80 -27.83 -6.02
C THR A 73 -47.44 -26.44 -6.59
N PRO A 74 -48.35 -25.45 -6.59
CA PRO A 74 -48.05 -24.14 -7.14
C PRO A 74 -46.88 -23.50 -6.40
N THR A 75 -45.78 -23.30 -7.11
CA THR A 75 -44.64 -22.49 -6.68
C THR A 75 -45.14 -21.08 -6.36
N PRO A 76 -44.81 -20.49 -5.19
CA PRO A 76 -45.14 -19.10 -4.92
C PRO A 76 -44.41 -18.22 -5.94
N THR A 77 -45.19 -17.58 -6.80
CA THR A 77 -44.69 -16.56 -7.73
C THR A 77 -44.19 -15.39 -6.89
N PHE A 78 -42.88 -15.20 -6.81
CA PHE A 78 -42.30 -13.95 -6.34
C PHE A 78 -42.70 -12.86 -7.34
N THR A 79 -43.76 -12.12 -7.01
CA THR A 79 -44.09 -10.89 -7.69
C THR A 79 -42.88 -9.96 -7.56
N PRO A 80 -42.29 -9.45 -8.67
CA PRO A 80 -41.25 -8.44 -8.56
C PRO A 80 -41.89 -7.24 -7.86
N THR A 81 -41.50 -6.98 -6.62
CA THR A 81 -41.83 -5.74 -5.93
C THR A 81 -41.35 -4.61 -6.85
N PRO A 82 -42.19 -3.62 -7.20
CA PRO A 82 -41.76 -2.50 -8.02
C PRO A 82 -40.55 -1.87 -7.33
N SER A 83 -39.41 -1.98 -7.99
CA SER A 83 -38.22 -1.22 -7.62
C SER A 83 -38.62 0.24 -7.70
N HIS A 84 -38.65 0.91 -6.55
CA HIS A 84 -38.75 2.35 -6.52
C HIS A 84 -37.52 2.88 -7.24
N THR A 85 -37.65 3.20 -8.53
CA THR A 85 -36.68 4.02 -9.24
C THR A 85 -36.57 5.32 -8.42
N PRO A 86 -35.44 5.59 -7.75
CA PRO A 86 -35.34 6.79 -6.95
C PRO A 86 -35.51 7.99 -7.87
N THR A 87 -36.55 8.78 -7.60
CA THR A 87 -36.73 10.09 -8.22
C THR A 87 -35.47 10.89 -7.95
N ALA A 88 -34.74 11.28 -9.01
CA ALA A 88 -33.53 12.07 -8.92
C ALA A 88 -33.82 13.38 -8.17
N THR A 89 -33.55 13.38 -6.87
CA THR A 89 -33.67 14.55 -6.02
C THR A 89 -32.35 15.30 -6.16
N GLY A 90 -32.40 16.59 -6.53
CA GLY A 90 -31.29 17.37 -7.11
C GLY A 90 -30.10 17.70 -6.21
N THR A 91 -29.61 16.76 -5.41
CA THR A 91 -28.34 16.88 -4.68
C THR A 91 -27.61 15.56 -4.77
N PRO A 92 -26.38 15.53 -5.33
CA PRO A 92 -25.55 14.33 -5.31
C PRO A 92 -25.42 13.83 -3.86
N ALA A 93 -25.58 12.53 -3.65
CA ALA A 93 -25.41 11.96 -2.32
C ALA A 93 -23.98 12.22 -1.82
N SER A 94 -23.84 12.56 -0.53
CA SER A 94 -22.53 12.76 0.06
C SER A 94 -21.74 11.45 0.11
N THR A 95 -20.40 11.55 0.18
CA THR A 95 -19.52 10.38 0.36
C THR A 95 -19.96 9.51 1.54
N GLN A 96 -20.35 10.14 2.65
CA GLN A 96 -20.84 9.44 3.84
C GLN A 96 -22.14 8.68 3.55
N GLN A 97 -23.09 9.29 2.83
CA GLN A 97 -24.36 8.64 2.47
C GLN A 97 -24.16 7.46 1.51
N TRP A 98 -23.19 7.55 0.59
CA TRP A 98 -22.80 6.40 -0.24
C TRP A 98 -22.26 5.26 0.61
N ALA A 99 -21.36 5.59 1.53
CA ALA A 99 -20.69 4.64 2.40
C ALA A 99 -21.68 3.91 3.32
N GLU A 100 -22.58 4.66 3.97
CA GLU A 100 -23.58 4.11 4.89
C GLU A 100 -24.55 3.16 4.18
N ARG A 101 -25.05 3.55 2.98
CA ARG A 101 -25.93 2.69 2.18
C ARG A 101 -25.25 1.40 1.76
N PHE A 102 -23.99 1.49 1.32
CA PHE A 102 -23.20 0.32 0.94
C PHE A 102 -23.00 -0.65 2.11
N VAL A 103 -22.58 -0.15 3.28
CA VAL A 103 -22.35 -1.00 4.45
C VAL A 103 -23.65 -1.62 4.97
N ALA A 104 -24.73 -0.83 5.07
CA ALA A 104 -26.03 -1.35 5.49
C ALA A 104 -26.50 -2.49 4.58
N ARG A 105 -26.39 -2.30 3.25
CA ARG A 105 -26.75 -3.34 2.28
C ARG A 105 -25.85 -4.58 2.37
N GLY A 106 -24.55 -4.38 2.55
CA GLY A 106 -23.60 -5.48 2.75
C GLY A 106 -23.96 -6.32 3.97
N ILE A 107 -24.22 -5.69 5.12
CA ILE A 107 -24.62 -6.37 6.36
C ILE A 107 -25.93 -7.13 6.19
N GLU A 108 -26.94 -6.51 5.57
CA GLU A 108 -28.24 -7.14 5.31
C GLU A 108 -28.07 -8.45 4.54
N TRP A 109 -27.31 -8.43 3.45
CA TRP A 109 -27.14 -9.60 2.59
C TRP A 109 -26.22 -10.66 3.16
N LEU A 110 -25.17 -10.27 3.87
CA LEU A 110 -24.26 -11.21 4.52
C LEU A 110 -24.94 -11.96 5.66
N ASN A 111 -25.90 -11.34 6.34
CA ASN A 111 -26.71 -11.97 7.39
C ASN A 111 -28.00 -12.64 6.87
N ALA A 112 -28.31 -12.52 5.57
CA ALA A 112 -29.52 -13.11 5.02
C ALA A 112 -29.47 -14.65 5.15
N PRO A 113 -30.59 -15.29 5.56
CA PRO A 113 -30.68 -16.74 5.63
C PRO A 113 -30.31 -17.37 4.29
N SER A 114 -29.50 -18.42 4.33
CA SER A 114 -29.09 -19.14 3.12
C SER A 114 -28.89 -20.61 3.42
N GLU A 115 -29.28 -21.44 2.45
CA GLU A 115 -29.06 -22.89 2.48
C GLU A 115 -27.59 -23.24 2.23
N LEU A 116 -26.82 -22.32 1.63
CA LEU A 116 -25.39 -22.50 1.42
C LEU A 116 -24.61 -22.09 2.66
N PRO A 117 -23.59 -22.87 3.06
CA PRO A 117 -22.69 -22.46 4.12
C PRO A 117 -22.04 -21.13 3.76
N PHE A 118 -21.73 -20.35 4.78
CA PHE A 118 -21.01 -19.11 4.58
C PHE A 118 -19.59 -19.41 4.09
N SER A 119 -19.15 -18.74 3.03
CA SER A 119 -17.77 -18.82 2.52
C SER A 119 -17.25 -17.43 2.15
N ALA A 120 -15.94 -17.26 2.07
CA ALA A 120 -15.34 -15.99 1.70
C ALA A 120 -15.69 -15.57 0.26
N GLU A 121 -15.80 -16.52 -0.67
CA GLU A 121 -16.21 -16.27 -2.05
C GLU A 121 -17.65 -15.76 -2.10
N ARG A 122 -18.55 -16.39 -1.33
CA ARG A 122 -19.94 -15.92 -1.20
C ARG A 122 -19.98 -14.52 -0.60
N ALA A 123 -19.19 -14.26 0.45
CA ALA A 123 -19.09 -12.94 1.06
C ALA A 123 -18.65 -11.89 0.04
N ALA A 124 -17.58 -12.18 -0.71
CA ALA A 124 -17.04 -11.29 -1.73
C ALA A 124 -18.07 -10.99 -2.82
N GLU A 125 -18.81 -11.99 -3.30
CA GLU A 125 -19.86 -11.80 -4.30
C GLU A 125 -21.03 -10.94 -3.78
N LEU A 126 -21.45 -11.16 -2.53
CA LEU A 126 -22.52 -10.37 -1.92
C LEU A 126 -22.11 -8.91 -1.73
N VAL A 127 -20.91 -8.65 -1.20
CA VAL A 127 -20.40 -7.29 -1.03
C VAL A 127 -20.18 -6.61 -2.39
N ARG A 128 -19.69 -7.36 -3.39
CA ARG A 128 -19.60 -6.87 -4.77
C ARG A 128 -20.94 -6.40 -5.31
N ARG A 129 -21.95 -7.27 -5.19
CA ARG A 129 -23.29 -6.95 -5.66
C ARG A 129 -23.86 -5.75 -4.89
N ALA A 130 -23.57 -5.62 -3.60
CA ALA A 130 -24.04 -4.51 -2.78
C ALA A 130 -23.47 -3.18 -3.29
N ALA A 131 -22.18 -3.16 -3.68
CA ALA A 131 -21.57 -1.99 -4.31
C ALA A 131 -22.20 -1.67 -5.68
N LEU A 132 -22.38 -2.67 -6.54
CA LEU A 132 -22.95 -2.48 -7.88
C LEU A 132 -24.40 -1.98 -7.84
N GLU A 133 -25.22 -2.47 -6.91
CA GLU A 133 -26.60 -2.00 -6.73
C GLU A 133 -26.64 -0.53 -6.29
N GLN A 134 -25.66 -0.10 -5.51
CA GLN A 134 -25.47 1.30 -5.14
C GLN A 134 -24.78 2.11 -6.26
N GLN A 135 -24.66 1.60 -7.49
CA GLN A 135 -23.99 2.29 -8.60
C GLN A 135 -22.56 2.75 -8.26
N LEU A 136 -21.93 2.11 -7.28
CA LEU A 136 -20.53 2.38 -6.95
C LEU A 136 -19.67 1.70 -8.00
N LEU A 137 -18.59 2.39 -8.39
CA LEU A 137 -17.55 1.81 -9.22
C LEU A 137 -16.87 0.73 -8.39
N TYR A 138 -17.23 -0.51 -8.71
CA TYR A 138 -16.63 -1.67 -8.13
C TYR A 138 -15.29 -1.93 -8.80
N VAL A 139 -14.25 -1.29 -8.29
CA VAL A 139 -12.88 -1.68 -8.60
C VAL A 139 -12.52 -2.76 -7.58
N PRO A 140 -12.08 -3.96 -7.99
CA PRO A 140 -11.61 -4.99 -7.08
C PRO A 140 -10.31 -4.51 -6.44
N VAL A 141 -10.43 -3.72 -5.39
CA VAL A 141 -9.31 -3.40 -4.53
C VAL A 141 -9.60 -4.04 -3.18
N SER A 142 -9.42 -5.36 -3.26
CA SER A 142 -8.81 -6.16 -2.22
C SER A 142 -9.77 -6.77 -1.19
N TYR A 143 -10.39 -7.88 -1.60
CA TYR A 143 -10.99 -8.84 -0.67
C TYR A 143 -9.89 -9.75 -0.15
N TYR A 144 -9.77 -9.84 1.17
CA TYR A 144 -8.97 -10.86 1.81
C TYR A 144 -9.89 -11.68 2.69
N GLN A 145 -9.94 -12.97 2.42
CA GLN A 145 -10.26 -13.92 3.47
C GLN A 145 -9.08 -13.91 4.44
N PHE A 146 -9.38 -13.85 5.72
CA PHE A 146 -8.37 -14.00 6.76
C PHE A 146 -8.38 -15.44 7.27
N GLU A 147 -7.26 -15.90 7.83
CA GLU A 147 -7.04 -17.32 8.16
C GLU A 147 -7.97 -17.85 9.27
N GLY A 148 -8.39 -19.11 9.12
CA GLY A 148 -9.15 -19.86 10.12
C GLY A 148 -10.67 -19.91 9.86
N ASP A 149 -11.42 -20.30 10.89
CA ASP A 149 -12.90 -20.35 10.88
C ASP A 149 -13.54 -18.95 11.02
N LEU A 150 -12.76 -18.00 11.55
CA LEU A 150 -13.15 -16.60 11.63
C LEU A 150 -12.79 -15.90 10.33
N TRP A 151 -13.80 -15.35 9.67
CA TRP A 151 -13.59 -14.59 8.47
C TRP A 151 -13.88 -13.10 8.72
N ALA A 152 -13.12 -12.28 8.00
CA ALA A 152 -13.46 -10.91 7.72
C ALA A 152 -13.22 -10.65 6.22
N ALA A 153 -13.71 -9.52 5.73
CA ALA A 153 -13.51 -9.06 4.37
C ALA A 153 -13.36 -7.54 4.41
N LEU A 154 -12.32 -7.04 3.76
CA LEU A 154 -12.16 -5.62 3.49
C LEU A 154 -12.70 -5.32 2.09
N ALA A 155 -13.47 -4.25 1.95
CA ALA A 155 -14.03 -3.80 0.69
C ALA A 155 -13.79 -2.31 0.52
N MET A 156 -13.41 -1.90 -0.69
CA MET A 156 -13.08 -0.52 -1.00
C MET A 156 -13.74 -0.06 -2.32
N PRO A 157 -15.08 -0.08 -2.42
CA PRO A 157 -15.75 0.46 -3.60
C PRO A 157 -15.47 1.96 -3.74
N ARG A 158 -15.65 2.47 -4.95
CA ARG A 158 -15.45 3.89 -5.26
C ARG A 158 -16.76 4.56 -5.61
N THR A 159 -16.94 5.81 -5.17
CA THR A 159 -18.05 6.64 -5.67
C THR A 159 -17.86 6.92 -7.17
N PRO A 160 -18.90 7.38 -7.89
CA PRO A 160 -18.76 7.82 -9.28
C PRO A 160 -17.68 8.89 -9.49
N GLU A 161 -17.40 9.69 -8.47
CA GLU A 161 -16.36 10.72 -8.45
C GLU A 161 -14.96 10.15 -8.12
N GLY A 162 -14.85 8.84 -7.90
CA GLY A 162 -13.59 8.15 -7.63
C GLY A 162 -13.15 8.14 -6.15
N THR A 163 -14.01 8.59 -5.22
CA THR A 163 -13.68 8.57 -3.79
C THR A 163 -13.74 7.14 -3.25
N VAL A 164 -12.67 6.68 -2.58
CA VAL A 164 -12.59 5.33 -2.01
C VAL A 164 -13.40 5.25 -0.70
N LEU A 165 -14.19 4.18 -0.54
CA LEU A 165 -15.03 3.93 0.63
C LEU A 165 -14.57 2.65 1.36
N PRO A 166 -13.53 2.70 2.21
CA PRO A 166 -13.05 1.52 2.91
C PRO A 166 -14.05 1.06 3.97
N ALA A 167 -14.46 -0.19 3.86
CA ALA A 167 -15.35 -0.85 4.81
C ALA A 167 -14.85 -2.25 5.13
N ILE A 168 -14.87 -2.61 6.41
CA ILE A 168 -14.60 -3.97 6.87
C ILE A 168 -15.90 -4.66 7.25
N PHE A 169 -16.05 -5.91 6.85
CA PHE A 169 -17.09 -6.83 7.29
C PHE A 169 -16.45 -8.00 8.02
N TRP A 170 -17.01 -8.47 9.12
CA TRP A 170 -16.44 -9.60 9.87
C TRP A 170 -17.50 -10.38 10.61
N GLN A 171 -17.20 -11.65 10.87
CA GLN A 171 -18.03 -12.49 11.72
C GLN A 171 -17.77 -12.18 13.19
N ASP A 172 -18.83 -11.89 13.94
CA ASP A 172 -18.75 -11.67 15.38
C ASP A 172 -19.03 -12.99 16.13
N PRO A 173 -17.98 -13.68 16.66
CA PRO A 173 -18.17 -14.96 17.33
C PRO A 173 -18.98 -14.81 18.63
N TYR A 174 -19.04 -13.61 19.22
CA TYR A 174 -19.73 -13.36 20.49
C TYR A 174 -21.23 -13.08 20.31
N ARG A 175 -21.70 -12.89 19.07
CA ARG A 175 -23.11 -12.57 18.77
C ARG A 175 -23.75 -13.60 17.85
N GLY A 176 -23.53 -14.87 18.15
CA GLY A 176 -24.13 -15.97 17.40
C GLY A 176 -23.69 -15.96 15.93
N ASN A 177 -22.43 -15.62 15.68
CA ASN A 177 -21.83 -15.64 14.34
C ASN A 177 -22.47 -14.67 13.33
N GLN A 178 -23.13 -13.61 13.81
CA GLN A 178 -23.63 -12.54 12.96
C GLN A 178 -22.51 -11.72 12.34
N VAL A 179 -22.75 -11.27 11.11
CA VAL A 179 -21.84 -10.43 10.37
C VAL A 179 -22.03 -8.97 10.75
N ARG A 180 -20.93 -8.29 11.02
CA ARG A 180 -20.88 -6.86 11.27
C ARG A 180 -20.17 -6.15 10.14
N GLY A 181 -20.41 -4.86 10.03
CA GLY A 181 -19.74 -3.99 9.08
C GLY A 181 -19.38 -2.67 9.74
N GLN A 182 -18.26 -2.09 9.32
CA GLN A 182 -17.77 -0.80 9.79
C GLN A 182 -17.15 -0.03 8.62
N LEU A 183 -17.50 1.25 8.53
CA LEU A 183 -16.78 2.21 7.70
C LEU A 183 -15.48 2.64 8.37
N LEU A 184 -14.39 2.64 7.62
CA LEU A 184 -13.07 3.04 8.11
C LEU A 184 -12.70 4.47 7.74
N LEU A 185 -13.61 5.24 7.10
CA LEU A 185 -13.36 6.62 6.68
C LEU A 185 -12.88 7.51 7.82
N SER A 186 -13.48 7.41 9.01
CA SER A 186 -13.07 8.17 10.19
C SER A 186 -11.66 7.81 10.64
N GLU A 187 -11.31 6.53 10.62
CA GLU A 187 -10.01 6.02 11.06
C GLU A 187 -8.89 6.54 10.16
N PHE A 188 -9.08 6.46 8.85
CA PHE A 188 -8.10 6.99 7.89
C PHE A 188 -8.05 8.53 7.90
N ALA A 189 -9.19 9.21 8.05
CA ALA A 189 -9.24 10.67 8.17
C ALA A 189 -8.54 11.18 9.45
N ALA A 190 -8.81 10.54 10.60
CA ALA A 190 -8.20 10.89 11.89
C ALA A 190 -6.68 10.65 11.88
N ALA A 191 -6.23 9.59 11.22
CA ALA A 191 -4.81 9.28 11.00
C ALA A 191 -4.12 10.26 10.02
N LYS A 192 -4.84 11.27 9.49
CA LYS A 192 -4.39 12.19 8.43
C LYS A 192 -3.88 11.44 7.19
N VAL A 193 -4.36 10.22 6.99
CA VAL A 193 -4.15 9.43 5.79
C VAL A 193 -5.18 9.95 4.81
N GLY A 194 -4.75 10.82 3.88
CA GLY A 194 -5.62 11.22 2.79
C GLY A 194 -6.18 9.96 2.13
N VAL A 195 -7.48 9.97 1.79
CA VAL A 195 -8.18 8.84 1.15
C VAL A 195 -7.51 8.38 -0.15
N ASP A 196 -6.62 9.22 -0.71
CA ASP A 196 -5.72 8.90 -1.82
C ASP A 196 -4.81 7.71 -1.56
N ALA A 197 -4.40 7.46 -0.31
CA ALA A 197 -3.54 6.33 0.03
C ALA A 197 -4.20 4.99 -0.32
N LEU A 198 -5.50 4.87 -0.08
CA LEU A 198 -6.23 3.64 -0.37
C LEU A 198 -6.66 3.51 -1.84
N LYS A 199 -6.27 4.43 -2.73
CA LYS A 199 -6.60 4.32 -4.16
C LYS A 199 -5.99 3.07 -4.77
N SER A 200 -4.76 2.73 -4.42
CA SER A 200 -4.14 1.47 -4.86
C SER A 200 -4.68 0.24 -4.13
N GLY A 201 -5.42 0.47 -3.05
CA GLY A 201 -5.98 -0.49 -2.11
C GLY A 201 -4.92 -1.32 -1.41
N ILE A 202 -5.32 -2.48 -0.92
CA ILE A 202 -4.48 -3.32 -0.06
C ILE A 202 -3.83 -4.41 -0.92
N ASP A 203 -2.62 -4.83 -0.56
CA ASP A 203 -1.90 -5.94 -1.17
C ASP A 203 -2.04 -7.23 -0.34
N ARG A 204 -1.93 -7.11 0.99
CA ARG A 204 -2.09 -8.20 1.94
C ARG A 204 -2.77 -7.73 3.21
N GLY A 205 -3.56 -8.59 3.83
CA GLY A 205 -4.15 -8.36 5.15
C GLY A 205 -4.02 -9.58 6.06
N LEU A 206 -4.04 -9.37 7.37
CA LEU A 206 -4.01 -10.41 8.39
C LEU A 206 -4.99 -10.08 9.52
N LEU A 207 -5.82 -11.04 9.92
CA LEU A 207 -6.69 -10.94 11.08
C LEU A 207 -6.20 -11.92 12.14
N ARG A 208 -6.12 -11.45 13.38
CA ARG A 208 -5.75 -12.24 14.55
C ARG A 208 -6.69 -11.90 15.70
N VAL A 209 -6.95 -12.87 16.57
CA VAL A 209 -7.74 -12.69 17.79
C VAL A 209 -6.84 -12.95 18.98
N ASP A 210 -6.82 -12.03 19.94
CA ASP A 210 -6.05 -12.22 21.16
C ASP A 210 -6.80 -13.08 22.20
N GLU A 211 -6.14 -13.36 23.32
CA GLU A 211 -6.71 -14.17 24.41
C GLU A 211 -7.96 -13.53 25.05
N GLN A 212 -8.17 -12.24 24.86
CA GLN A 212 -9.34 -11.52 25.36
C GLN A 212 -10.49 -11.49 24.36
N GLY A 213 -10.30 -12.00 23.14
CA GLY A 213 -11.31 -11.96 22.10
C GLY A 213 -11.31 -10.70 21.25
N ARG A 214 -10.28 -9.86 21.37
CA ARG A 214 -10.15 -8.64 20.55
C ARG A 214 -9.54 -9.00 19.21
N MET A 215 -10.11 -8.45 18.14
CA MET A 215 -9.57 -8.60 16.81
C MET A 215 -8.53 -7.53 16.48
N HIS A 216 -7.45 -7.98 15.84
CA HIS A 216 -6.36 -7.17 15.32
C HIS A 216 -6.24 -7.41 13.82
N LEU A 217 -6.25 -6.31 13.07
CA LEU A 217 -6.18 -6.30 11.62
C LEU A 217 -4.93 -5.55 11.17
N LEU A 218 -3.99 -6.29 10.58
CA LEU A 218 -2.81 -5.74 9.91
C LEU A 218 -3.08 -5.65 8.42
N LEU A 219 -2.87 -4.47 7.83
CA LEU A 219 -3.05 -4.23 6.40
C LEU A 219 -1.76 -3.69 5.78
N LEU A 220 -1.38 -4.24 4.64
CA LEU A 220 -0.29 -3.77 3.79
C LEU A 220 -0.90 -3.13 2.53
N GLU A 221 -0.61 -1.85 2.30
CA GLU A 221 -1.08 -1.15 1.10
C GLU A 221 -0.33 -1.62 -0.14
N ARG A 222 -1.04 -1.68 -1.27
CA ARG A 222 -0.42 -1.92 -2.57
C ARG A 222 0.40 -0.70 -2.99
N PRO A 223 1.59 -0.90 -3.61
CA PRO A 223 2.34 0.21 -4.18
C PRO A 223 1.47 1.09 -5.08
N GLY A 224 1.52 2.40 -4.83
CA GLY A 224 0.58 3.35 -5.41
C GLY A 224 1.18 4.70 -5.74
N SER A 225 0.38 5.74 -5.54
CA SER A 225 0.83 7.12 -5.69
C SER A 225 1.77 7.55 -4.58
N ASP A 226 1.70 6.93 -3.40
CA ASP A 226 2.69 7.15 -2.34
C ASP A 226 3.99 6.40 -2.63
N PRO A 227 5.15 7.09 -2.64
CA PRO A 227 6.43 6.43 -2.84
C PRO A 227 6.85 5.54 -1.66
N LEU A 228 6.28 5.69 -0.46
CA LEU A 228 6.62 4.94 0.74
C LEU A 228 5.68 3.76 0.98
N LEU A 229 6.25 2.66 1.47
CA LEU A 229 5.49 1.48 1.87
C LEU A 229 4.58 1.82 3.06
N ARG A 230 3.31 1.41 3.01
CA ARG A 230 2.32 1.75 4.05
C ARG A 230 1.72 0.51 4.68
N LEU A 231 1.76 0.46 6.01
CA LEU A 231 1.04 -0.52 6.80
C LEU A 231 0.13 0.17 7.81
N TYR A 232 -0.97 -0.50 8.11
CA TYR A 232 -1.98 -0.07 9.07
C TYR A 232 -2.27 -1.20 10.04
N LEU A 233 -2.34 -0.87 11.32
CA LEU A 233 -2.79 -1.79 12.36
C LEU A 233 -4.05 -1.20 12.99
N LEU A 234 -5.17 -1.88 12.73
CA LEU A 234 -6.44 -1.59 13.38
C LEU A 234 -6.71 -2.64 14.45
N SER A 235 -7.16 -2.22 15.61
CA SER A 235 -7.48 -3.13 16.72
C SER A 235 -8.81 -2.77 17.36
N GLN A 236 -9.49 -3.75 17.91
CA GLN A 236 -10.64 -3.51 18.77
C GLN A 236 -10.16 -3.16 20.19
N PRO A 237 -10.53 -2.00 20.77
CA PRO A 237 -10.22 -1.70 22.16
C PRO A 237 -10.81 -2.72 23.15
N GLU A 238 -12.00 -3.26 22.84
CA GLU A 238 -12.70 -4.28 23.63
C GLU A 238 -13.23 -5.39 22.72
N ALA A 239 -13.41 -6.61 23.25
CA ALA A 239 -13.94 -7.71 22.45
C ALA A 239 -15.30 -7.32 21.85
N ALA A 240 -15.48 -7.59 20.55
CA ALA A 240 -16.66 -7.17 19.80
C ALA A 240 -16.91 -5.65 19.76
N SER A 241 -15.93 -4.78 19.98
CA SER A 241 -16.07 -3.34 19.69
C SER A 241 -15.91 -3.05 18.18
N THR A 242 -15.99 -1.79 17.77
CA THR A 242 -15.51 -1.37 16.44
C THR A 242 -13.98 -1.34 16.42
N PHE A 243 -13.39 -1.52 15.24
CA PHE A 243 -11.97 -1.33 15.00
C PHE A 243 -11.59 0.14 15.14
N GLN A 244 -10.39 0.39 15.67
CA GLN A 244 -9.76 1.71 15.74
C GLN A 244 -8.36 1.61 15.17
N MET A 245 -7.90 2.65 14.46
CA MET A 245 -6.50 2.71 14.01
C MET A 245 -5.58 2.87 15.22
N THR A 246 -4.84 1.82 15.55
CA THR A 246 -3.89 1.83 16.68
C THR A 246 -2.47 2.21 16.26
N TRP A 247 -2.09 1.93 15.03
CA TRP A 247 -0.78 2.27 14.50
C TRP A 247 -0.78 2.34 12.98
N GLN A 248 0.11 3.18 12.45
CA GLN A 248 0.39 3.25 11.02
C GLN A 248 1.89 3.46 10.83
N SER A 249 2.40 2.89 9.74
CA SER A 249 3.83 2.87 9.49
C SER A 249 4.46 4.25 9.36
N ARG A 250 3.72 5.23 8.84
CA ARG A 250 4.17 6.63 8.68
C ARG A 250 4.45 7.37 9.99
N ASP A 251 3.90 6.88 11.11
CA ASP A 251 4.11 7.50 12.42
C ASP A 251 5.40 7.01 13.08
N GLU A 252 6.01 5.96 12.53
CA GLU A 252 7.27 5.40 12.99
C GLU A 252 8.44 6.13 12.32
N PRO A 253 9.28 6.89 13.07
CA PRO A 253 10.31 7.75 12.47
C PRO A 253 11.33 7.01 11.59
N LEU A 254 11.60 5.74 11.91
CA LEU A 254 12.52 4.88 11.19
C LEU A 254 11.88 4.18 9.99
N TRP A 255 10.59 4.41 9.75
CA TRP A 255 9.88 3.85 8.60
C TRP A 255 10.07 4.72 7.36
N SER A 256 11.15 4.47 6.62
CA SER A 256 11.44 5.18 5.37
C SER A 256 11.84 4.21 4.26
N LEU A 257 10.94 3.26 3.98
CA LEU A 257 11.07 2.23 2.96
C LEU A 257 10.21 2.59 1.75
N GLN A 258 10.74 2.48 0.53
CA GLN A 258 9.93 2.72 -0.67
C GLN A 258 8.86 1.64 -0.83
N ALA A 259 7.74 1.94 -1.49
CA ALA A 259 6.71 0.93 -1.79
C ALA A 259 7.09 0.09 -3.02
N VAL A 260 7.52 0.75 -4.09
CA VAL A 260 7.83 0.11 -5.37
C VAL A 260 9.16 -0.64 -5.29
N GLY A 261 9.13 -1.93 -5.62
CA GLY A 261 10.28 -2.83 -5.56
C GLY A 261 10.42 -3.56 -4.22
N SER A 262 9.57 -3.26 -3.25
CA SER A 262 9.66 -3.86 -1.93
C SER A 262 9.01 -5.23 -1.86
N THR A 263 9.64 -6.12 -1.11
CA THR A 263 9.10 -7.44 -0.77
C THR A 263 8.86 -7.48 0.73
N VAL A 264 7.66 -7.89 1.13
CA VAL A 264 7.24 -7.99 2.54
C VAL A 264 6.84 -9.44 2.85
N THR A 265 7.50 -10.02 3.83
CA THR A 265 7.21 -11.36 4.35
C THR A 265 6.68 -11.26 5.77
N PHE A 266 5.60 -11.98 6.05
CA PHE A 266 5.04 -12.13 7.40
C PHE A 266 5.63 -13.41 7.98
N GLU A 267 6.48 -13.27 8.99
CA GLU A 267 7.15 -14.37 9.67
C GLU A 267 6.42 -14.70 10.96
N GLU A 268 5.69 -15.82 10.95
CA GLU A 268 5.01 -16.34 12.14
C GLU A 268 6.03 -16.78 13.20
N ARG A 269 5.73 -16.48 14.47
CA ARG A 269 6.53 -16.92 15.61
C ARG A 269 5.63 -17.45 16.71
N ASP A 270 6.03 -18.57 17.30
CA ASP A 270 5.29 -19.19 18.39
C ASP A 270 5.12 -18.21 19.56
N GLY A 271 3.87 -18.10 20.04
CA GLY A 271 3.52 -17.21 21.15
C GLY A 271 3.43 -15.73 20.81
N GLN A 272 3.61 -15.32 19.55
CA GLN A 272 3.33 -13.95 19.11
C GLN A 272 1.96 -13.87 18.44
N LEU A 273 1.17 -12.84 18.82
CA LEU A 273 -0.15 -12.61 18.24
C LEU A 273 -0.08 -12.16 16.77
N LEU A 274 0.84 -11.23 16.47
CA LEU A 274 1.08 -10.72 15.14
C LEU A 274 2.47 -11.16 14.65
N PRO A 275 2.66 -11.35 13.34
CA PRO A 275 3.92 -11.82 12.79
C PRO A 275 5.01 -10.77 12.92
N THR A 276 6.26 -11.22 12.88
CA THR A 276 7.40 -10.35 12.59
C THR A 276 7.39 -9.99 11.11
N LEU A 277 7.70 -8.74 10.75
CA LEU A 277 7.75 -8.32 9.35
C LEU A 277 9.20 -8.28 8.89
N SER A 278 9.50 -9.04 7.84
CA SER A 278 10.78 -9.01 7.15
C SER A 278 10.61 -8.31 5.81
N ILE A 279 11.29 -7.18 5.64
CA ILE A 279 11.09 -6.29 4.50
C ILE A 279 12.42 -6.05 3.81
N SER A 280 12.50 -6.43 2.54
CA SER A 280 13.56 -6.03 1.63
C SER A 280 13.03 -4.94 0.71
N ALA A 281 13.60 -3.75 0.78
CA ALA A 281 13.05 -2.58 0.12
C ALA A 281 14.15 -1.59 -0.31
N PRO A 282 13.93 -0.83 -1.40
CA PRO A 282 14.72 0.35 -1.67
C PRO A 282 14.56 1.37 -0.54
N LEU A 283 15.66 1.95 -0.11
CA LEU A 283 15.66 2.98 0.91
C LEU A 283 15.05 4.28 0.35
N ALA A 284 14.26 4.98 1.16
CA ALA A 284 13.80 6.31 0.77
C ALA A 284 14.98 7.29 0.65
N ARG A 285 14.86 8.28 -0.25
CA ARG A 285 15.88 9.32 -0.45
C ARG A 285 16.09 10.21 0.79
N GLN A 286 15.11 10.23 1.69
CA GLN A 286 15.12 11.02 2.91
C GLN A 286 14.52 10.16 4.03
N GLY A 287 14.95 10.39 5.26
CA GLY A 287 14.43 9.71 6.44
C GLY A 287 15.51 9.38 7.47
N THR A 288 15.10 9.11 8.70
CA THR A 288 16.03 8.82 9.80
C THR A 288 16.68 7.44 9.67
N LEU A 289 16.02 6.48 9.01
CA LEU A 289 16.59 5.15 8.75
C LEU A 289 17.90 5.24 7.97
N ARG A 290 17.95 6.14 6.99
CA ARG A 290 19.12 6.33 6.13
C ARG A 290 20.34 6.83 6.90
N GLN A 291 20.12 7.74 7.84
CA GLN A 291 21.14 8.20 8.77
C GLN A 291 21.57 7.06 9.70
N ARG A 292 20.62 6.27 10.20
CA ARG A 292 20.87 5.14 11.10
C ARG A 292 21.75 4.06 10.48
N VAL A 293 21.57 3.76 9.19
CA VAL A 293 22.40 2.77 8.48
C VAL A 293 23.66 3.39 7.85
N ASN A 294 23.90 4.69 8.05
CA ASN A 294 25.06 5.41 7.55
C ASN A 294 25.30 5.21 6.04
N VAL A 295 24.25 5.44 5.23
CA VAL A 295 24.36 5.45 3.76
C VAL A 295 25.13 6.68 3.31
N VAL A 296 25.98 6.52 2.30
CA VAL A 296 26.72 7.63 1.71
C VAL A 296 25.83 8.40 0.73
N ASP A 297 25.58 9.68 1.03
CA ASP A 297 24.72 10.59 0.24
C ASP A 297 25.45 11.30 -0.92
N LEU A 298 26.47 10.64 -1.48
CA LEU A 298 27.31 11.23 -2.53
C LEU A 298 26.74 11.03 -3.94
N PHE A 299 25.92 10.01 -4.14
CA PHE A 299 25.39 9.64 -5.45
C PHE A 299 23.93 10.06 -5.65
N ILE A 300 23.61 10.44 -6.88
CA ILE A 300 22.22 10.61 -7.31
C ILE A 300 21.64 9.24 -7.65
N GLU A 301 20.81 8.72 -6.75
CA GLU A 301 20.05 7.48 -6.98
C GLU A 301 18.91 7.71 -7.98
N GLN A 302 18.96 7.03 -9.13
CA GLN A 302 17.92 7.10 -10.16
C GLN A 302 17.27 5.74 -10.35
N VAL A 303 15.93 5.75 -10.34
CA VAL A 303 15.09 4.62 -10.77
C VAL A 303 15.29 4.38 -12.27
N PRO A 304 15.40 3.12 -12.75
CA PRO A 304 15.49 1.85 -12.02
C PRO A 304 16.91 1.44 -11.58
N TYR A 305 17.94 2.16 -12.02
CA TYR A 305 19.32 1.67 -12.04
C TYR A 305 20.02 1.58 -10.68
N ALA A 306 20.08 2.68 -9.91
CA ALA A 306 20.91 2.76 -8.70
C ALA A 306 20.08 3.16 -7.49
N ARG A 307 19.93 2.24 -6.54
CA ARG A 307 19.30 2.47 -5.24
C ARG A 307 20.01 1.68 -4.16
N HIS A 308 20.10 2.25 -2.97
CA HIS A 308 20.48 1.46 -1.81
C HIS A 308 19.29 0.63 -1.36
N TRP A 309 19.53 -0.66 -1.16
CA TRP A 309 18.54 -1.60 -0.65
C TRP A 309 18.82 -1.86 0.82
N VAL A 310 17.77 -2.03 1.61
CA VAL A 310 17.90 -2.43 3.01
C VAL A 310 17.02 -3.65 3.26
N THR A 311 17.49 -4.51 4.16
CA THR A 311 16.65 -5.53 4.78
C THR A 311 16.35 -5.07 6.20
N THR A 312 15.07 -4.99 6.56
CA THR A 312 14.62 -4.58 7.89
C THR A 312 13.73 -5.65 8.51
N THR A 313 13.86 -5.82 9.82
CA THR A 313 13.01 -6.70 10.61
C THR A 313 12.25 -5.86 11.62
N TRP A 314 10.92 -5.96 11.60
CA TRP A 314 10.03 -5.22 12.49
C TRP A 314 9.26 -6.17 13.39
N GLN A 315 9.29 -5.91 14.69
CA GLN A 315 8.61 -6.73 15.68
C GLN A 315 7.37 -6.01 16.23
N PRO A 316 6.28 -6.75 16.51
CA PRO A 316 5.11 -6.18 17.16
C PRO A 316 5.49 -5.67 18.56
N VAL A 317 4.94 -4.52 18.93
CA VAL A 317 5.13 -3.89 20.24
C VAL A 317 3.89 -4.09 21.07
N ASN A 318 4.06 -4.63 22.26
CA ASN A 318 2.98 -4.77 23.24
C ASN A 318 2.91 -3.50 24.09
N GLY A 319 1.73 -2.89 24.22
CA GLY A 319 1.53 -1.66 25.00
C GLY A 319 1.79 -1.79 26.50
N ASN A 320 1.96 -3.02 27.00
CA ASN A 320 2.12 -3.34 28.42
C ASN A 320 3.55 -3.71 28.82
N GLU A 321 4.60 -3.26 28.13
CA GLU A 321 6.00 -3.51 28.58
C GLU A 321 6.28 -3.01 30.04
N GLN A 322 5.37 -2.25 30.66
CA GLN A 322 5.43 -1.80 32.07
C GLN A 322 4.26 -2.22 32.99
N ALA A 323 3.24 -2.96 32.52
CA ALA A 323 2.10 -3.34 33.36
C ALA A 323 2.16 -4.84 33.72
N GLU A 324 2.57 -5.15 34.94
CA GLU A 324 2.87 -6.51 35.44
C GLU A 324 1.71 -7.52 35.40
N SER A 325 0.48 -7.16 35.01
CA SER A 325 -0.67 -8.09 35.05
C SER A 325 -1.81 -7.75 34.08
N GLY A 326 -1.51 -7.19 32.91
CA GLY A 326 -2.51 -6.94 31.86
C GLY A 326 -2.18 -7.71 30.57
N PRO A 327 -3.15 -8.37 29.92
CA PRO A 327 -2.94 -9.00 28.61
C PRO A 327 -2.41 -7.99 27.60
N ALA A 328 -1.35 -8.39 26.90
CA ALA A 328 -0.60 -7.55 25.99
C ALA A 328 -1.47 -7.14 24.79
N THR A 329 -1.76 -5.84 24.68
CA THR A 329 -2.37 -5.28 23.46
C THR A 329 -1.26 -4.89 22.50
N VAL A 330 -1.29 -5.38 21.26
CA VAL A 330 -0.31 -4.93 20.26
C VAL A 330 -0.66 -3.50 19.85
N VAL A 331 0.26 -2.56 20.06
CA VAL A 331 0.08 -1.13 19.80
C VAL A 331 0.83 -0.65 18.57
N GLY A 332 1.59 -1.51 17.89
CA GLY A 332 2.32 -1.15 16.69
C GLY A 332 3.49 -2.05 16.39
N TYR A 333 4.45 -1.55 15.61
CA TYR A 333 5.68 -2.22 15.24
C TYR A 333 6.89 -1.34 15.54
N ARG A 334 8.00 -1.96 15.94
CA ARG A 334 9.31 -1.30 16.10
C ARG A 334 10.39 -1.99 15.29
N LEU A 335 11.36 -1.20 14.82
CA LEU A 335 12.52 -1.73 14.11
C LEU A 335 13.37 -2.55 15.09
N ALA A 336 13.50 -3.84 14.84
CA ALA A 336 14.35 -4.74 15.61
C ALA A 336 15.74 -4.84 14.99
N GLU A 337 15.81 -5.01 13.67
CA GLU A 337 17.07 -5.17 12.94
C GLU A 337 17.02 -4.41 11.62
N VAL A 338 18.17 -3.89 11.20
CA VAL A 338 18.36 -3.33 9.87
C VAL A 338 19.75 -3.68 9.37
N THR A 339 19.79 -4.17 8.14
CA THR A 339 21.01 -4.51 7.43
C THR A 339 21.02 -3.78 6.09
N LEU A 340 22.11 -3.07 5.83
CA LEU A 340 22.45 -2.49 4.54
C LEU A 340 23.41 -3.47 3.85
N PRO A 341 22.94 -4.28 2.87
CA PRO A 341 23.83 -5.15 2.13
C PRO A 341 24.90 -4.29 1.43
N PRO A 342 26.19 -4.62 1.57
CA PRO A 342 27.25 -3.81 0.97
C PRO A 342 27.15 -3.86 -0.55
N THR A 343 27.03 -2.69 -1.18
CA THR A 343 27.07 -2.57 -2.63
C THR A 343 28.41 -2.00 -3.10
N PRO A 344 28.79 -2.20 -4.38
CA PRO A 344 29.90 -1.47 -4.98
C PRO A 344 29.73 0.05 -4.86
N LEU A 345 28.47 0.53 -4.86
CA LEU A 345 28.14 1.94 -4.67
C LEU A 345 28.48 2.43 -3.26
N ASP A 346 28.20 1.64 -2.22
CA ASP A 346 28.58 1.97 -0.84
C ASP A 346 30.10 2.04 -0.69
N THR A 347 30.81 1.08 -1.27
CA THR A 347 32.28 1.01 -1.22
C THR A 347 32.91 2.20 -1.93
N LEU A 348 32.42 2.50 -3.15
CA LEU A 348 32.87 3.65 -3.93
C LEU A 348 32.52 4.97 -3.21
N GLY A 349 31.34 5.07 -2.62
CA GLY A 349 30.91 6.23 -1.87
C GLY A 349 31.84 6.51 -0.69
N ARG A 350 32.12 5.49 0.13
CA ARG A 350 33.05 5.60 1.26
C ARG A 350 34.44 6.00 0.80
N LEU A 351 34.95 5.36 -0.25
CA LEU A 351 36.24 5.71 -0.85
C LEU A 351 36.28 7.19 -1.28
N LEU A 352 35.26 7.66 -2.00
CA LEU A 352 35.19 9.05 -2.45
C LEU A 352 35.04 10.03 -1.28
N THR A 353 34.28 9.70 -0.24
CA THR A 353 34.18 10.51 0.99
C THR A 353 35.54 10.65 1.67
N VAL A 354 36.30 9.57 1.78
CA VAL A 354 37.65 9.59 2.38
C VAL A 354 38.66 10.35 1.49
N LEU A 355 38.55 10.22 0.16
CA LEU A 355 39.34 11.03 -0.77
C LEU A 355 39.02 12.52 -0.66
N GLN A 356 37.76 12.88 -0.44
CA GLN A 356 37.31 14.26 -0.24
C GLN A 356 37.73 14.82 1.13
N SER A 357 37.85 13.98 2.18
CA SER A 357 38.38 14.40 3.50
C SER A 357 39.89 14.60 3.48
N GLY A 358 40.59 14.07 2.47
CA GLY A 358 42.06 14.12 2.37
C GLY A 358 42.78 13.03 3.15
N GLU A 359 42.05 12.05 3.69
CA GLU A 359 42.57 10.95 4.49
C GLU A 359 43.05 9.79 3.60
N ILE A 360 44.08 10.04 2.78
CA ILE A 360 44.58 9.09 1.76
C ILE A 360 44.96 7.72 2.35
N ASN A 361 45.47 7.69 3.58
CA ASN A 361 45.83 6.43 4.25
C ASN A 361 44.59 5.55 4.49
N ASP A 362 43.45 6.14 4.84
CA ASP A 362 42.20 5.40 5.08
C ASP A 362 41.56 4.93 3.76
N ALA A 363 41.82 5.63 2.65
CA ALA A 363 41.37 5.23 1.32
C ALA A 363 41.98 3.90 0.87
N THR A 364 43.16 3.54 1.39
CA THR A 364 43.81 2.25 1.09
C THR A 364 43.00 1.04 1.58
N ALA A 365 42.11 1.22 2.57
CA ALA A 365 41.22 0.16 3.03
C ALA A 365 40.15 -0.22 1.99
N TYR A 366 39.88 0.66 1.02
CA TYR A 366 38.83 0.48 0.00
C TYR A 366 39.39 0.23 -1.41
N ALA A 367 40.71 0.29 -1.60
CA ALA A 367 41.36 0.07 -2.88
C ALA A 367 42.49 -0.95 -2.74
N THR A 368 42.40 -2.05 -3.48
CA THR A 368 43.47 -3.07 -3.53
C THR A 368 44.72 -2.59 -4.27
N ARG A 369 44.62 -1.45 -4.97
CA ARG A 369 45.66 -0.89 -5.84
C ARG A 369 45.87 0.59 -5.54
N VAL A 370 47.07 0.94 -5.09
CA VAL A 370 47.44 2.33 -4.76
C VAL A 370 47.42 3.24 -6.00
N ASP A 371 47.75 2.71 -7.17
CA ASP A 371 47.74 3.47 -8.42
C ASP A 371 46.32 3.91 -8.85
N LEU A 372 45.27 3.18 -8.44
CA LEU A 372 43.89 3.63 -8.64
C LEU A 372 43.60 4.91 -7.85
N LEU A 373 44.09 5.02 -6.62
CA LEU A 373 43.89 6.24 -5.81
C LEU A 373 44.54 7.46 -6.47
N GLN A 374 45.73 7.27 -7.07
CA GLN A 374 46.41 8.31 -7.82
C GLN A 374 45.64 8.71 -9.08
N GLN A 375 45.17 7.74 -9.87
CA GLN A 375 44.32 8.02 -11.05
C GLN A 375 43.03 8.74 -10.68
N MET A 376 42.38 8.35 -9.58
CA MET A 376 41.17 9.02 -9.10
C MET A 376 41.45 10.49 -8.71
N PHE A 377 42.61 10.76 -8.11
CA PHE A 377 43.03 12.12 -7.80
C PHE A 377 43.31 12.93 -9.08
N GLU A 378 43.98 12.32 -10.06
CA GLU A 378 44.26 12.94 -11.38
C GLU A 378 42.96 13.25 -12.15
N LEU A 379 41.92 12.44 -11.98
CA LEU A 379 40.58 12.67 -12.52
C LEU A 379 39.74 13.69 -11.72
N ASN A 380 40.32 14.35 -10.70
CA ASN A 380 39.65 15.28 -9.80
C ASN A 380 38.44 14.68 -9.06
N LEU A 381 38.43 13.38 -8.80
CA LEU A 381 37.33 12.72 -8.05
C LEU A 381 37.32 13.12 -6.56
N ASN A 382 38.39 13.73 -6.08
CA ASN A 382 38.54 14.27 -4.73
C ASN A 382 37.81 15.62 -4.51
N GLN A 383 37.22 16.22 -5.55
CA GLN A 383 36.49 17.47 -5.42
C GLN A 383 35.02 17.22 -5.01
N PRO A 384 34.41 18.11 -4.21
CA PRO A 384 33.00 18.00 -3.84
C PRO A 384 32.11 18.21 -5.07
N ALA A 385 31.51 17.13 -5.55
CA ALA A 385 30.54 17.11 -6.63
C ALA A 385 29.49 16.02 -6.37
N LEU A 386 28.30 16.17 -6.97
CA LEU A 386 27.33 15.09 -7.03
C LEU A 386 27.72 14.13 -8.15
N TRP A 387 27.87 12.86 -7.81
CA TRP A 387 28.26 11.83 -8.76
C TRP A 387 27.04 11.08 -9.28
N LEU A 388 27.11 10.67 -10.54
CA LEU A 388 26.11 9.81 -11.18
C LEU A 388 26.74 8.44 -11.43
N ALA A 389 26.11 7.39 -10.93
CA ALA A 389 26.55 6.02 -11.13
C ALA A 389 25.51 5.23 -11.94
N PHE A 390 25.98 4.42 -12.88
CA PHE A 390 25.15 3.49 -13.66
C PHE A 390 25.66 2.07 -13.42
N TYR A 391 24.75 1.13 -13.15
CA TYR A 391 25.07 -0.29 -13.22
C TYR A 391 25.08 -0.70 -14.69
N LEU A 392 26.14 -1.34 -15.16
CA LEU A 392 26.23 -1.86 -16.52
C LEU A 392 26.23 -3.39 -16.49
N ASN A 393 25.57 -4.04 -17.44
CA ASN A 393 25.66 -5.49 -17.65
C ASN A 393 27.00 -5.84 -18.32
N ASP A 394 27.23 -7.13 -18.57
CA ASP A 394 28.44 -7.63 -19.23
C ASP A 394 28.65 -7.06 -20.66
N GLU A 395 27.60 -6.50 -21.26
CA GLU A 395 27.62 -5.87 -22.59
C GLU A 395 27.82 -4.34 -22.51
N GLY A 396 28.04 -3.79 -21.32
CA GLY A 396 28.22 -2.36 -21.08
C GLY A 396 26.92 -1.55 -21.19
N GLN A 397 25.75 -2.20 -21.17
CA GLN A 397 24.44 -1.56 -21.21
C GLN A 397 23.90 -1.32 -19.80
N PRO A 398 23.18 -0.21 -19.54
CA PRO A 398 22.57 0.04 -18.23
C PRO A 398 21.64 -1.09 -17.77
N VAL A 399 21.85 -1.61 -16.56
CA VAL A 399 21.01 -2.66 -15.95
C VAL A 399 19.80 -2.03 -15.27
N SER A 400 18.61 -2.25 -15.81
CA SER A 400 17.37 -1.94 -15.10
C SER A 400 17.12 -3.00 -14.02
N GLY A 401 17.13 -2.60 -12.75
CA GLY A 401 16.71 -3.41 -11.62
C GLY A 401 15.19 -3.47 -11.44
#